data_AF-A0A835S834-F1
#
_entry.id   AF-A0A835S834-F1
#
_cell.length_a   1.000
_cell.length_b   1.000
_cell.length_c   1.000
_cell.angle_alpha   90.00
_cell.angle_beta   90.00
_cell.angle_gamma   90.00
#
_symmetry.space_group_name_H-M   'P 1'
#
loop_
_entity.id
_entity.type
_entity.pdbx_description
1 polymer ?
#
loop_
_entity_poly.entity_id
_entity_poly.type
_entity_poly.pdbx_seq_one_letter_code
_entity_poly.pdbx_strand_id
1 'polypeptide(L)'
;MAVLSLLRRLSSRCLKLGPGIQPVIVSFSSHSFPRTRIPSNLVDTSGISAMVLYCIYGHSEFRNSYVFASLPKRRWFSSSVAAVLTVPKTSDGMTVDAIVDKRWPILDENECDWRSHAAAIALSVQLIKKRLQWKKMIIRLEHLSVALNKPDLWDDSTYASQVSREHGMLMAKMREVNGFEQELLELIDLIRLAREENDAELESESMRALLKMRRHSKEKELEALLAGENDSCSCYIEGSSRCRGTESMDWASMVMNMYLNWAKRHGYKVMVVDEMPGEIAGIKRATIKVDGDYAFGYAKAEVGVHRLVRISPFDTGKRRHTSFAAVAVIPILNNRPSSFQIKESDLRIERFRASGAGGQHVNTTESAVRIVHIPTGITATCQNERSQHQNKSMAMSVLQSRLDQLELARQAQMNADHTQSLTDISWGNQIRTYVLHPYRMVKDLRTNYEVSDPDSVLGGDLDGFILNFLSSYLDKVEDIKG
;
A
#
# COMPACT_ATOMS: atom_id res chain seq x y z
N MET A 1 -41.20 -5.50 9.32
CA MET A 1 -42.24 -6.17 10.14
C MET A 1 -41.77 -6.50 11.57
N ALA A 2 -40.55 -7.01 11.78
CA ALA A 2 -40.03 -7.33 13.12
C ALA A 2 -39.78 -6.10 14.04
N VAL A 3 -39.41 -4.94 13.48
CA VAL A 3 -39.20 -3.69 14.23
C VAL A 3 -40.53 -3.13 14.80
N LEU A 4 -41.64 -3.32 14.07
CA LEU A 4 -42.97 -2.90 14.49
C LEU A 4 -43.55 -3.78 15.62
N SER A 5 -43.17 -5.06 15.69
CA SER A 5 -43.54 -5.92 16.83
C SER A 5 -42.74 -5.60 18.09
N LEU A 6 -41.49 -5.14 17.96
CA LEU A 6 -40.65 -4.73 19.09
C LEU A 6 -41.17 -3.44 19.73
N LEU A 7 -41.55 -2.45 18.90
CA LEU A 7 -42.14 -1.19 19.36
C LEU A 7 -43.52 -1.39 20.02
N ARG A 8 -44.33 -2.34 19.53
CA ARG A 8 -45.61 -2.71 20.19
C ARG A 8 -45.42 -3.40 21.54
N ARG A 9 -44.35 -4.20 21.71
CA ARG A 9 -44.04 -4.85 23.00
C ARG A 9 -43.49 -3.85 24.04
N LEU A 10 -42.67 -2.89 23.61
CA LEU A 10 -42.17 -1.82 24.49
C LEU A 10 -43.28 -0.86 24.95
N SER A 11 -44.22 -0.52 24.06
CA SER A 11 -45.41 0.27 24.38
C SER A 11 -46.31 -0.40 25.45
N SER A 12 -46.40 -1.73 25.45
CA SER A 12 -47.19 -2.49 26.43
C SER A 12 -46.58 -2.56 27.84
N ARG A 13 -45.27 -2.33 27.97
CA ARG A 13 -44.55 -2.36 29.27
C ARG A 13 -44.49 -1.01 29.98
N CYS A 14 -44.65 0.11 29.28
CA CYS A 14 -44.69 1.45 29.89
C CYS A 14 -46.02 1.82 30.57
N LEU A 15 -47.06 0.98 30.46
CA LEU A 15 -48.41 1.24 30.99
C LEU A 15 -48.63 0.76 32.44
N LYS A 16 -47.56 0.61 33.23
CA LYS A 16 -47.61 0.35 34.68
C LYS A 16 -46.80 1.38 35.48
N LEU A 17 -47.09 2.66 35.29
CA LEU A 17 -46.71 3.73 36.22
C LEU A 17 -47.95 4.63 36.42
N GLY A 18 -48.11 5.14 37.65
CA GLY A 18 -49.37 5.61 38.26
C GLY A 18 -50.12 6.77 37.57
N PRO A 19 -51.32 7.11 38.08
CA PRO A 19 -52.32 7.89 37.35
C PRO A 19 -52.03 9.38 37.41
N GLY A 20 -52.03 10.02 36.25
CA GLY A 20 -51.98 11.47 36.13
C GLY A 20 -51.53 11.85 34.74
N ILE A 21 -52.37 12.63 34.05
CA ILE A 21 -52.23 13.10 32.66
C ILE A 21 -52.99 12.21 31.66
N GLN A 22 -54.24 12.60 31.41
CA GLN A 22 -55.04 12.13 30.28
C GLN A 22 -54.45 12.65 28.96
N PRO A 23 -54.40 11.84 27.88
CA PRO A 23 -54.10 12.37 26.56
C PRO A 23 -55.35 12.98 25.93
N VAL A 24 -55.34 14.30 25.75
CA VAL A 24 -56.27 15.02 24.88
C VAL A 24 -55.87 14.73 23.43
N ILE A 25 -56.67 13.93 22.74
CA ILE A 25 -56.58 13.71 21.30
C ILE A 25 -57.22 14.92 20.62
N VAL A 26 -56.41 15.80 20.02
CA VAL A 26 -56.91 16.87 19.14
C VAL A 26 -56.28 16.72 17.76
N SER A 27 -57.14 16.38 16.82
CA SER A 27 -56.95 16.38 15.37
C SER A 27 -56.58 17.78 14.86
N PHE A 28 -55.50 17.91 14.09
CA PHE A 28 -55.16 19.16 13.42
C PHE A 28 -55.77 19.21 12.00
N SER A 29 -56.76 20.09 11.84
CA SER A 29 -57.18 20.65 10.55
C SER A 29 -56.41 21.94 10.28
N SER A 30 -55.94 22.07 9.04
CA SER A 30 -55.21 23.20 8.49
C SER A 30 -55.92 24.55 8.62
N HIS A 31 -55.23 25.58 9.14
CA HIS A 31 -55.14 26.94 8.57
C HIS A 31 -54.60 27.97 9.58
N SER A 32 -53.92 28.98 9.03
CA SER A 32 -53.63 30.31 9.59
C SER A 32 -52.49 30.47 10.62
N PHE A 33 -51.40 31.09 10.15
CA PHE A 33 -50.51 31.92 10.96
C PHE A 33 -51.20 33.25 11.29
N PRO A 34 -50.90 33.85 12.45
CA PRO A 34 -50.25 35.16 12.39
C PRO A 34 -49.07 35.33 13.36
N ARG A 35 -48.17 36.23 12.93
CA ARG A 35 -46.97 36.72 13.61
C ARG A 35 -47.30 37.47 14.89
N THR A 36 -46.60 37.19 16.00
CA THR A 36 -46.28 38.19 17.02
C THR A 36 -45.00 37.85 17.78
N ARG A 37 -44.30 38.93 18.17
CA ARG A 37 -42.93 39.07 18.69
C ARG A 37 -42.61 38.22 19.93
N ILE A 38 -41.40 37.66 19.97
CA ILE A 38 -40.76 37.15 21.20
C ILE A 38 -39.71 38.20 21.64
N PRO A 39 -39.76 38.71 22.89
CA PRO A 39 -38.65 39.46 23.46
C PRO A 39 -37.58 38.51 24.03
N SER A 40 -36.34 38.94 23.89
CA SER A 40 -35.13 38.41 24.51
C SER A 40 -35.21 38.40 26.04
N ASN A 41 -34.88 37.29 26.71
CA ASN A 41 -34.00 37.17 27.89
C ASN A 41 -34.10 35.78 28.58
N LEU A 42 -33.02 35.43 29.31
CA LEU A 42 -32.68 34.21 30.09
C LEU A 42 -32.11 33.05 29.26
N VAL A 43 -30.79 32.80 29.21
CA VAL A 43 -29.77 32.47 30.25
C VAL A 43 -30.00 31.10 30.89
N ASP A 44 -29.07 30.20 30.55
CA ASP A 44 -28.57 29.01 31.24
C ASP A 44 -29.55 27.98 31.81
N THR A 45 -29.49 26.76 31.29
CA THR A 45 -28.94 25.60 32.04
C THR A 45 -28.96 24.31 31.19
N SER A 46 -27.80 23.65 31.16
CA SER A 46 -27.57 22.21 31.06
C SER A 46 -28.52 21.30 30.26
N GLY A 47 -27.94 20.66 29.23
CA GLY A 47 -27.92 19.20 29.14
C GLY A 47 -29.13 18.50 28.52
N ILE A 48 -28.81 17.60 27.59
CA ILE A 48 -29.63 16.50 27.07
C ILE A 48 -30.40 16.80 25.77
N SER A 49 -29.95 16.09 24.73
CA SER A 49 -30.67 15.62 23.55
C SER A 49 -30.94 16.61 22.40
N ALA A 50 -30.06 16.56 21.40
CA ALA A 50 -30.35 16.99 20.04
C ALA A 50 -29.96 15.87 19.08
N MET A 51 -30.86 14.91 18.81
CA MET A 51 -30.75 14.08 17.61
C MET A 51 -32.04 13.31 17.30
N VAL A 52 -33.09 13.97 16.79
CA VAL A 52 -34.09 13.31 15.92
C VAL A 52 -34.60 14.33 14.90
N LEU A 53 -34.68 13.87 13.64
CA LEU A 53 -35.34 14.48 12.48
C LEU A 53 -34.54 15.59 11.76
N TYR A 54 -33.90 15.24 10.64
CA TYR A 54 -34.34 15.70 9.31
C TYR A 54 -33.55 15.01 8.19
N CYS A 55 -34.22 14.08 7.51
CA CYS A 55 -34.05 13.81 6.10
C CYS A 55 -35.44 13.98 5.47
N ILE A 56 -35.46 14.19 4.16
CA ILE A 56 -36.59 14.24 3.22
C ILE A 56 -36.99 15.67 2.76
N TYR A 57 -36.92 15.83 1.42
CA TYR A 57 -37.26 16.96 0.52
C TYR A 57 -36.18 18.06 0.39
N GLY A 58 -35.67 18.45 -0.78
CA GLY A 58 -36.06 18.19 -2.17
C GLY A 58 -36.36 19.52 -2.91
N HIS A 59 -35.38 20.00 -3.68
CA HIS A 59 -35.47 20.89 -4.86
C HIS A 59 -36.10 22.31 -4.83
N SER A 60 -35.35 23.21 -5.51
CA SER A 60 -35.76 24.33 -6.38
C SER A 60 -35.95 25.77 -5.84
N GLU A 61 -35.06 26.63 -6.36
CA GLU A 61 -35.24 28.01 -6.87
C GLU A 61 -35.94 29.09 -6.01
N PHE A 62 -35.22 30.18 -5.68
CA PHE A 62 -35.48 31.53 -6.22
C PHE A 62 -34.39 32.55 -5.84
N ARG A 63 -34.13 33.47 -6.77
CA ARG A 63 -33.08 34.51 -6.82
C ARG A 63 -33.34 35.72 -5.90
N ASN A 64 -32.21 36.33 -5.50
CA ASN A 64 -31.93 37.76 -5.27
C ASN A 64 -32.81 38.59 -4.31
N SER A 65 -32.21 38.96 -3.18
CA SER A 65 -32.15 40.36 -2.76
C SER A 65 -31.00 40.56 -1.77
N TYR A 66 -30.05 41.42 -2.18
CA TYR A 66 -28.87 41.84 -1.43
C TYR A 66 -29.26 42.67 -0.20
N VAL A 67 -28.81 42.25 0.99
CA VAL A 67 -28.43 43.18 2.07
C VAL A 67 -27.15 42.65 2.69
N PHE A 68 -26.07 43.40 2.47
CA PHE A 68 -24.76 43.17 3.09
C PHE A 68 -24.88 43.38 4.60
N ALA A 69 -24.84 42.29 5.37
CA ALA A 69 -24.53 42.32 6.79
C ALA A 69 -23.33 41.39 7.01
N SER A 70 -22.18 42.01 7.28
CA SER A 70 -20.91 41.37 7.55
C SER A 70 -20.99 40.51 8.82
N LEU A 71 -21.03 39.19 8.64
CA LEU A 71 -20.79 38.19 9.69
C LEU A 71 -19.48 37.47 9.37
N PRO A 72 -18.62 37.20 10.36
CA PRO A 72 -17.33 36.57 10.10
C PRO A 72 -17.54 35.14 9.62
N LYS A 73 -16.94 34.80 8.46
CA LYS A 73 -16.82 33.44 7.96
C LYS A 73 -15.98 32.61 8.94
N ARG A 74 -16.57 32.10 10.02
CA ARG A 74 -16.02 30.92 10.70
C ARG A 74 -16.28 29.73 9.79
N ARG A 75 -15.26 29.34 9.03
CA ARG A 75 -15.22 28.05 8.33
C ARG A 75 -15.41 26.94 9.35
N TRP A 76 -16.56 26.26 9.31
CA TRP A 76 -16.82 25.02 10.02
C TRP A 76 -16.04 23.90 9.32
N PHE A 77 -14.73 23.82 9.57
CA PHE A 77 -13.93 22.62 9.37
C PHE A 77 -13.49 22.13 10.76
N SER A 78 -14.44 21.74 11.60
CA SER A 78 -14.14 21.04 12.85
C SER A 78 -14.94 19.74 12.93
N SER A 79 -14.79 18.85 11.95
CA SER A 79 -14.78 17.43 12.32
C SER A 79 -13.41 17.19 12.95
N SER A 80 -13.38 17.32 14.26
CA SER A 80 -12.16 17.47 15.05
C SER A 80 -11.24 16.27 14.86
N VAL A 81 -9.95 16.54 14.64
CA VAL A 81 -8.86 15.57 14.78
C VAL A 81 -9.00 14.80 16.10
N ALA A 82 -9.50 15.46 17.15
CA ALA A 82 -9.84 14.86 18.44
C ALA A 82 -10.77 13.64 18.35
N ALA A 83 -11.78 13.64 17.48
CA ALA A 83 -12.70 12.49 17.32
C ALA A 83 -12.06 11.29 16.60
N VAL A 84 -10.97 11.50 15.85
CA VAL A 84 -10.19 10.41 15.23
C VAL A 84 -9.08 9.92 16.17
N LEU A 85 -8.69 10.71 17.17
CA LEU A 85 -7.70 10.32 18.17
C LEU A 85 -8.30 9.61 19.39
N THR A 86 -9.63 9.57 19.55
CA THR A 86 -10.28 8.79 20.62
C THR A 86 -10.12 7.30 20.36
N VAL A 87 -9.43 6.60 21.25
CA VAL A 87 -9.28 5.14 21.20
C VAL A 87 -10.66 4.49 21.45
N PRO A 88 -11.14 3.63 20.52
CA PRO A 88 -12.42 2.95 20.69
C PRO A 88 -12.33 1.95 21.86
N LYS A 89 -13.44 1.82 22.58
CA LYS A 89 -13.58 0.99 23.79
C LYS A 89 -14.93 0.28 23.77
N THR A 90 -14.98 -0.96 24.28
CA THR A 90 -16.26 -1.64 24.55
C THR A 90 -17.04 -0.95 25.67
N SER A 91 -18.30 -1.36 25.87
CA SER A 91 -19.13 -0.95 27.01
C SER A 91 -18.46 -1.15 28.37
N ASP A 92 -17.59 -2.16 28.47
CA ASP A 92 -16.81 -2.50 29.68
C ASP A 92 -15.47 -1.75 29.77
N GLY A 93 -15.17 -0.88 28.80
CA GLY A 93 -13.91 -0.14 28.73
C GLY A 93 -12.72 -0.95 28.20
N MET A 94 -12.93 -2.14 27.62
CA MET A 94 -11.84 -2.92 27.02
C MET A 94 -11.40 -2.30 25.70
N THR A 95 -10.08 -2.15 25.53
CA THR A 95 -9.44 -1.75 24.28
C THR A 95 -8.87 -2.96 23.56
N VAL A 96 -8.53 -2.80 22.28
CA VAL A 96 -7.82 -3.81 21.48
C VAL A 96 -6.50 -4.22 22.15
N ASP A 97 -5.74 -3.26 22.68
CA ASP A 97 -4.50 -3.53 23.42
C ASP A 97 -4.74 -4.42 24.65
N ALA A 98 -5.85 -4.19 25.38
CA ALA A 98 -6.21 -5.01 26.54
C ALA A 98 -6.65 -6.44 26.15
N ILE A 99 -7.09 -6.67 24.91
CA ILE A 99 -7.39 -8.02 24.39
C ILE A 99 -6.08 -8.75 24.09
N VAL A 100 -5.11 -8.07 23.48
CA VAL A 100 -3.78 -8.63 23.21
C VAL A 100 -3.07 -9.02 24.50
N ASP A 101 -3.13 -8.16 25.52
CA ASP A 101 -2.49 -8.41 26.82
C ASP A 101 -3.02 -9.66 27.54
N LYS A 102 -4.27 -10.04 27.27
CA LYS A 102 -4.90 -11.26 27.84
C LYS A 102 -4.37 -12.57 27.25
N ARG A 103 -3.61 -12.52 26.15
CA ARG A 103 -2.95 -13.69 25.50
C ARG A 103 -3.87 -14.91 25.36
N TRP A 104 -5.07 -14.71 24.83
CA TRP A 104 -5.97 -15.84 24.55
C TRP A 104 -5.36 -16.76 23.47
N PRO A 105 -5.55 -18.10 23.58
CA PRO A 105 -5.04 -19.02 22.58
C PRO A 105 -5.69 -18.78 21.23
N ILE A 106 -4.88 -18.83 20.17
CA ILE A 106 -5.35 -18.69 18.79
C ILE A 106 -5.52 -20.09 18.23
N LEU A 107 -6.78 -20.47 18.03
CA LEU A 107 -7.23 -21.74 17.51
C LEU A 107 -7.49 -21.62 16.00
N ASP A 108 -7.63 -22.78 15.35
CA ASP A 108 -7.93 -22.88 13.94
C ASP A 108 -9.28 -22.25 13.59
N GLU A 109 -9.47 -21.84 12.33
CA GLU A 109 -10.70 -21.15 11.89
C GLU A 109 -11.98 -21.97 12.10
N ASN A 110 -11.84 -23.29 12.23
CA ASN A 110 -12.95 -24.23 12.42
C ASN A 110 -13.43 -24.31 13.87
N GLU A 111 -12.66 -23.82 14.84
CA GLU A 111 -13.06 -23.81 16.24
C GLU A 111 -13.97 -22.61 16.56
N CYS A 112 -15.11 -22.87 17.18
CA CYS A 112 -16.16 -21.87 17.45
C CYS A 112 -15.90 -21.09 18.76
N ASP A 113 -14.67 -20.61 18.99
CA ASP A 113 -14.36 -19.75 20.14
C ASP A 113 -14.17 -18.29 19.70
N TRP A 114 -15.11 -17.42 20.10
CA TRP A 114 -15.06 -16.00 19.76
C TRP A 114 -13.83 -15.31 20.35
N ARG A 115 -13.31 -15.79 21.49
CA ARG A 115 -12.11 -15.24 22.12
C ARG A 115 -10.89 -15.46 21.24
N SER A 116 -10.76 -16.65 20.65
CA SER A 116 -9.69 -16.94 19.72
C SER A 116 -9.76 -16.05 18.48
N HIS A 117 -10.96 -15.89 17.88
CA HIS A 117 -11.12 -15.05 16.69
C HIS A 117 -10.85 -13.58 17.01
N ALA A 118 -11.34 -13.08 18.15
CA ALA A 118 -11.10 -11.71 18.60
C ALA A 118 -9.61 -11.44 18.89
N ALA A 119 -8.90 -12.38 19.50
CA ALA A 119 -7.46 -12.26 19.75
C ALA A 119 -6.65 -12.24 18.44
N ALA A 120 -7.02 -13.09 17.47
CA ALA A 120 -6.39 -13.08 16.16
C ALA A 120 -6.58 -11.73 15.44
N ILE A 121 -7.81 -11.19 15.44
CA ILE A 121 -8.10 -9.89 14.82
C ILE A 121 -7.35 -8.76 15.54
N ALA A 122 -7.34 -8.77 16.88
CA ALA A 122 -6.63 -7.76 17.67
C ALA A 122 -5.12 -7.72 17.35
N LEU A 123 -4.49 -8.88 17.17
CA LEU A 123 -3.09 -8.97 16.75
C LEU A 123 -2.88 -8.43 15.34
N SER A 124 -3.73 -8.79 14.37
CA SER A 124 -3.65 -8.25 13.01
C SER A 124 -3.79 -6.72 13.00
N VAL A 125 -4.72 -6.15 13.78
CA VAL A 125 -4.88 -4.70 13.92
C VAL A 125 -3.65 -4.05 14.52
N GLN A 126 -3.07 -4.65 15.58
CA GLN A 126 -1.84 -4.15 16.19
C GLN A 126 -0.68 -4.15 15.18
N LEU A 127 -0.55 -5.20 14.37
CA LEU A 127 0.43 -5.29 13.30
C LEU A 127 0.21 -4.21 12.23
N ILE A 128 -1.04 -3.97 11.81
CA ILE A 128 -1.39 -2.90 10.86
C ILE A 128 -1.00 -1.53 11.42
N LYS A 129 -1.32 -1.25 12.70
CA LYS A 129 -0.93 0.00 13.38
C LYS A 129 0.60 0.17 13.43
N LYS A 130 1.32 -0.92 13.71
CA LYS A 130 2.79 -0.94 13.70
C LYS A 130 3.33 -0.60 12.30
N ARG A 131 2.78 -1.25 11.26
CA ARG A 131 3.17 -1.05 9.84
C ARG A 131 2.95 0.37 9.36
N LEU A 132 1.82 0.97 9.71
CA LEU A 132 1.49 2.36 9.38
C LEU A 132 2.32 3.38 10.17
N GLN A 133 3.16 2.95 11.11
CA GLN A 133 3.88 3.84 12.03
C GLN A 133 2.92 4.79 12.74
N TRP A 134 1.86 4.23 13.35
CA TRP A 134 0.74 4.96 13.92
C TRP A 134 1.14 6.17 14.78
N LYS A 135 2.16 6.00 15.65
CA LYS A 135 2.69 7.09 16.49
C LYS A 135 3.24 8.27 15.68
N LYS A 136 4.00 8.00 14.62
CA LYS A 136 4.54 9.04 13.72
C LYS A 136 3.44 9.70 12.92
N MET A 137 2.45 8.92 12.47
CA MET A 137 1.28 9.47 11.77
C MET A 137 0.48 10.42 12.67
N ILE A 138 0.28 10.10 13.95
CA ILE A 138 -0.40 10.99 14.91
C ILE A 138 0.34 12.32 15.01
N ILE A 139 1.65 12.28 15.27
CA ILE A 139 2.47 13.50 15.41
C ILE A 139 2.42 14.32 14.11
N ARG A 140 2.54 13.67 12.95
CA ARG A 140 2.48 14.35 11.65
C ARG A 140 1.12 14.99 11.42
N LEU A 141 0.04 14.31 11.77
CA LEU A 141 -1.32 14.81 11.62
C LEU A 141 -1.58 15.99 12.55
N GLU A 142 -1.10 15.96 13.80
CA GLU A 142 -1.13 17.11 14.71
C GLU A 142 -0.38 18.31 14.12
N HIS A 143 0.83 18.11 13.59
CA HIS A 143 1.60 19.19 12.95
C HIS A 143 0.85 19.79 11.75
N LEU A 144 0.26 18.94 10.90
CA LEU A 144 -0.54 19.38 9.76
C LEU A 144 -1.82 20.11 10.21
N SER A 145 -2.45 19.67 11.29
CA SER A 145 -3.63 20.33 11.86
C SER A 145 -3.29 21.73 12.39
N VAL A 146 -2.14 21.88 13.05
CA VAL A 146 -1.63 23.18 13.51
C VAL A 146 -1.32 24.08 12.31
N ALA A 147 -0.73 23.53 11.24
CA ALA A 147 -0.45 24.28 10.02
C ALA A 147 -1.75 24.76 9.34
N LEU A 148 -2.78 23.91 9.25
CA LEU A 148 -4.09 24.26 8.68
C LEU A 148 -4.84 25.34 9.47
N ASN A 149 -4.59 25.45 10.77
CA ASN A 149 -5.17 26.48 11.63
C ASN A 149 -4.47 27.84 11.50
N LYS A 150 -3.30 27.94 10.85
CA LYS A 150 -2.62 29.22 10.63
C LYS A 150 -3.30 30.00 9.49
N PRO A 151 -3.66 31.28 9.71
CA PRO A 151 -4.29 32.10 8.67
C PRO A 151 -3.37 32.34 7.46
N ASP A 152 -2.07 32.48 7.68
CA ASP A 152 -1.04 32.75 6.66
C ASP A 152 -0.84 31.59 5.66
N LEU A 153 -1.37 30.39 5.96
CA LEU A 153 -1.23 29.24 5.07
C LEU A 153 -1.91 29.48 3.72
N TRP A 154 -2.98 30.26 3.70
CA TRP A 154 -3.79 30.51 2.50
C TRP A 154 -3.18 31.53 1.54
N ASP A 155 -2.03 32.11 1.89
CA ASP A 155 -1.29 33.04 1.01
C ASP A 155 -0.59 32.29 -0.14
N ASP A 156 -0.20 31.03 0.05
CA ASP A 156 0.29 30.14 -1.01
C ASP A 156 -0.72 29.01 -1.28
N SER A 157 -1.50 29.19 -2.35
CA SER A 157 -2.52 28.22 -2.77
C SER A 157 -1.95 26.83 -3.08
N THR A 158 -0.69 26.72 -3.53
CA THR A 158 -0.10 25.43 -3.90
C THR A 158 0.30 24.64 -2.67
N TYR A 159 0.96 25.29 -1.71
CA TYR A 159 1.33 24.70 -0.44
C TYR A 159 0.10 24.35 0.42
N ALA A 160 -0.90 25.24 0.49
CA ALA A 160 -2.16 24.96 1.20
C ALA A 160 -2.88 23.72 0.65
N SER A 161 -2.92 23.57 -0.67
CA SER A 161 -3.53 22.38 -1.30
C SER A 161 -2.76 21.10 -0.99
N GLN A 162 -1.43 21.16 -0.93
CA GLN A 162 -0.59 20.00 -0.60
C GLN A 162 -0.80 19.56 0.86
N VAL A 163 -0.75 20.52 1.80
CA VAL A 163 -0.97 20.27 3.23
C VAL A 163 -2.37 19.71 3.49
N SER A 164 -3.40 20.28 2.86
CA SER A 164 -4.78 19.80 3.00
C SER A 164 -4.96 18.38 2.44
N ARG A 165 -4.35 18.08 1.29
CA ARG A 165 -4.38 16.74 0.69
C ARG A 165 -3.66 15.72 1.57
N GLU A 166 -2.47 16.04 2.06
CA GLU A 166 -1.71 15.16 2.96
C GLU A 166 -2.51 14.87 4.24
N HIS A 167 -3.05 15.91 4.88
CA HIS A 167 -3.90 15.77 6.06
C HIS A 167 -5.13 14.88 5.79
N GLY A 168 -5.82 15.10 4.66
CA GLY A 168 -6.97 14.29 4.25
C GLY A 168 -6.61 12.82 4.04
N MET A 169 -5.47 12.54 3.40
CA MET A 169 -4.99 11.17 3.17
C MET A 169 -4.64 10.46 4.49
N LEU A 170 -3.93 11.13 5.40
CA LEU A 170 -3.58 10.54 6.71
C LEU A 170 -4.83 10.32 7.57
N MET A 171 -5.77 11.27 7.59
CA MET A 171 -7.05 11.13 8.28
C MET A 171 -7.88 9.96 7.74
N ALA A 172 -7.92 9.74 6.43
CA ALA A 172 -8.66 8.64 5.83
C ALA A 172 -8.10 7.28 6.30
N LYS A 173 -6.77 7.11 6.24
CA LYS A 173 -6.09 5.90 6.74
C LYS A 173 -6.36 5.64 8.22
N MET A 174 -6.33 6.68 9.05
CA MET A 174 -6.63 6.52 10.48
C MET A 174 -8.08 6.12 10.74
N ARG A 175 -9.04 6.70 10.00
CA ARG A 175 -10.45 6.34 10.12
C ARG A 175 -10.71 4.89 9.73
N GLU A 176 -10.03 4.37 8.71
CA GLU A 176 -10.15 2.97 8.31
C GLU A 176 -9.73 2.04 9.46
N VAL A 177 -8.54 2.27 10.04
CA VAL A 177 -8.03 1.46 11.17
C VAL A 177 -8.94 1.57 12.41
N ASN A 178 -9.37 2.79 12.77
CA ASN A 178 -10.26 2.97 13.91
C ASN A 178 -11.64 2.35 13.67
N GLY A 179 -12.14 2.36 12.42
CA GLY A 179 -13.37 1.68 12.04
C GLY A 179 -13.28 0.18 12.26
N PHE A 180 -12.16 -0.44 11.88
CA PHE A 180 -11.87 -1.84 12.17
C PHE A 180 -11.86 -2.12 13.68
N GLU A 181 -11.25 -1.27 14.49
CA GLU A 181 -11.25 -1.46 15.93
C GLU A 181 -12.64 -1.37 16.54
N GLN A 182 -13.42 -0.39 16.09
CA GLN A 182 -14.78 -0.19 16.57
C GLN A 182 -15.66 -1.40 16.22
N GLU A 183 -15.60 -1.89 14.97
CA GLU A 183 -16.36 -3.06 14.53
C GLU A 183 -16.02 -4.32 15.36
N LEU A 184 -14.75 -4.54 15.69
CA LEU A 184 -14.33 -5.67 16.53
C LEU A 184 -14.97 -5.59 17.92
N LEU A 185 -14.94 -4.41 18.53
CA LEU A 185 -15.45 -4.20 19.89
C LEU A 185 -16.98 -4.30 19.92
N GLU A 186 -17.67 -3.77 18.90
CA GLU A 186 -19.12 -3.90 18.74
C GLU A 186 -19.54 -5.37 18.57
N LEU A 187 -18.81 -6.16 17.78
CA LEU A 187 -19.07 -7.60 17.63
C LEU A 187 -18.85 -8.38 18.93
N ILE A 188 -17.83 -8.02 19.73
CA ILE A 188 -17.59 -8.63 21.04
C ILE A 188 -18.75 -8.33 22.00
N ASP A 189 -19.22 -7.09 22.04
CA ASP A 189 -20.33 -6.68 22.92
C ASP A 189 -21.64 -7.34 22.48
N LEU A 190 -21.89 -7.47 21.17
CA LEU A 190 -23.03 -8.22 20.63
C LEU A 190 -23.02 -9.69 21.03
N ILE A 191 -21.85 -10.37 20.96
CA ILE A 191 -21.73 -11.78 21.38
C ILE A 191 -21.98 -11.93 22.88
N ARG A 192 -21.52 -10.98 23.70
CA ARG A 192 -21.77 -10.99 25.15
C ARG A 192 -23.25 -10.81 25.46
N LEU A 193 -23.89 -9.83 24.83
CA LEU A 193 -25.31 -9.57 25.01
C LEU A 193 -26.17 -10.77 24.55
N ALA A 194 -25.84 -11.38 23.42
CA ALA A 194 -26.53 -12.58 22.94
C ALA A 194 -26.44 -13.75 23.95
N ARG A 195 -25.29 -13.91 24.62
CA ARG A 195 -25.10 -14.91 25.67
C ARG A 195 -25.87 -14.59 26.95
N GLU A 196 -25.94 -13.32 27.34
CA GLU A 196 -26.72 -12.88 28.49
C GLU A 196 -28.23 -13.09 28.27
N GLU A 197 -28.70 -12.83 27.05
CA GLU A 197 -30.10 -13.01 26.66
C GLU A 197 -30.46 -14.45 26.23
N ASN A 198 -29.47 -15.35 26.13
CA ASN A 198 -29.60 -16.72 25.61
C ASN A 198 -30.19 -16.80 24.19
N ASP A 199 -29.85 -15.85 23.32
CA ASP A 199 -30.24 -15.85 21.90
C ASP A 199 -29.17 -16.55 21.04
N ALA A 200 -29.43 -17.82 20.72
CA ALA A 200 -28.53 -18.66 19.92
C ALA A 200 -28.45 -18.24 18.44
N GLU A 201 -29.50 -17.61 17.89
CA GLU A 201 -29.50 -17.15 16.50
C GLU A 201 -28.56 -15.95 16.36
N LEU A 202 -28.68 -14.98 17.28
CA LEU A 202 -27.84 -13.78 17.33
C LEU A 202 -26.37 -14.13 17.60
N GLU A 203 -26.08 -15.09 18.49
CA GLU A 203 -24.70 -15.55 18.74
C GLU A 203 -24.08 -16.16 17.47
N SER A 204 -24.82 -17.00 16.76
CA SER A 204 -24.34 -17.65 15.52
C SER A 204 -24.08 -16.65 14.39
N GLU A 205 -24.95 -15.64 14.24
CA GLU A 205 -24.77 -14.58 13.25
C GLU A 205 -23.55 -13.71 13.57
N SER A 206 -23.40 -13.31 14.84
CA SER A 206 -22.27 -12.51 15.30
C SER A 206 -20.93 -13.26 15.16
N MET A 207 -20.91 -14.57 15.44
CA MET A 207 -19.73 -15.41 15.20
C MET A 207 -19.35 -15.48 13.72
N ARG A 208 -20.34 -15.61 12.83
CA ARG A 208 -20.10 -15.59 11.37
C ARG A 208 -19.57 -14.24 10.90
N ALA A 209 -20.05 -13.13 11.47
CA ALA A 209 -19.50 -11.81 11.20
C ALA A 209 -18.04 -11.69 11.68
N LEU A 210 -17.73 -12.19 12.88
CA LEU A 210 -16.38 -12.19 13.43
C LEU A 210 -15.41 -13.04 12.58
N LEU A 211 -15.84 -14.18 12.05
CA LEU A 211 -15.06 -15.00 11.12
C LEU A 211 -14.77 -14.27 9.80
N LYS A 212 -15.76 -13.57 9.24
CA LYS A 212 -15.55 -12.73 8.05
C LYS A 212 -14.56 -11.61 8.34
N MET A 213 -14.68 -10.97 9.49
CA MET A 213 -13.75 -9.94 9.93
C MET A 213 -12.33 -10.49 10.10
N ARG A 214 -12.15 -11.68 10.69
CA ARG A 214 -10.83 -12.34 10.81
C ARG A 214 -10.16 -12.52 9.45
N ARG A 215 -10.91 -12.91 8.42
CA ARG A 215 -10.38 -13.04 7.05
C ARG A 215 -10.03 -11.68 6.47
N HIS A 216 -10.92 -10.70 6.60
CA HIS A 216 -10.69 -9.37 6.07
C HIS A 216 -9.50 -8.65 6.74
N SER A 217 -9.33 -8.83 8.06
CA SER A 217 -8.18 -8.31 8.80
C SER A 217 -6.86 -8.92 8.34
N LYS A 218 -6.83 -10.23 8.00
CA LYS A 218 -5.64 -10.87 7.41
C LYS A 218 -5.30 -10.31 6.03
N GLU A 219 -6.30 -10.07 5.19
CA GLU A 219 -6.09 -9.44 3.87
C GLU A 219 -5.51 -8.03 4.04
N LYS A 220 -6.07 -7.23 4.96
CA LYS A 220 -5.60 -5.88 5.27
C LYS A 220 -4.19 -5.87 5.89
N GLU A 221 -3.88 -6.85 6.71
CA GLU A 221 -2.54 -7.06 7.24
C GLU A 221 -1.53 -7.32 6.10
N LEU A 222 -1.93 -8.12 5.11
CA LEU A 222 -1.13 -8.39 3.91
C LEU A 222 -0.94 -7.14 3.04
N GLU A 223 -2.00 -6.36 2.82
CA GLU A 223 -1.90 -5.06 2.15
C GLU A 223 -0.92 -4.13 2.88
N ALA A 224 -0.97 -4.09 4.22
CA ALA A 224 -0.07 -3.29 5.04
C ALA A 224 1.38 -3.80 5.00
N LEU A 225 1.60 -5.11 4.82
CA LEU A 225 2.91 -5.72 4.59
C LEU A 225 3.52 -5.30 3.24
N LEU A 226 2.67 -5.00 2.25
CA LEU A 226 3.01 -4.72 0.86
C LEU A 226 2.89 -3.22 0.50
N ALA A 227 3.15 -2.33 1.46
CA ALA A 227 2.99 -0.88 1.31
C ALA A 227 4.22 -0.14 0.74
N GLY A 228 5.22 -0.85 0.20
CA GLY A 228 6.40 -0.24 -0.43
C GLY A 228 6.06 0.46 -1.75
N GLU A 229 6.86 1.47 -2.13
CA GLU A 229 6.60 2.32 -3.31
C GLU A 229 6.44 1.51 -4.61
N ASN A 230 7.24 0.45 -4.77
CA ASN A 230 7.25 -0.40 -5.96
C ASN A 230 6.55 -1.75 -5.73
N ASP A 231 5.96 -1.99 -4.55
CA ASP A 231 5.42 -3.31 -4.20
C ASP A 231 4.28 -3.73 -5.12
N SER A 232 3.47 -2.78 -5.58
CA SER A 232 2.36 -2.99 -6.52
C SER A 232 2.79 -3.37 -7.94
N CYS A 233 4.05 -3.15 -8.30
CA CYS A 233 4.53 -3.35 -9.66
C CYS A 233 4.72 -4.84 -9.99
N SER A 234 4.59 -5.15 -11.27
CA SER A 234 5.09 -6.40 -11.85
C SER A 234 6.61 -6.48 -11.71
N CYS A 235 7.21 -7.65 -11.84
CA CYS A 235 8.64 -7.83 -11.63
C CYS A 235 9.29 -8.75 -12.66
N TYR A 236 10.60 -8.58 -12.83
CA TYR A 236 11.48 -9.58 -13.42
C TYR A 236 12.14 -10.37 -12.31
N ILE A 237 12.18 -11.69 -12.44
CA ILE A 237 12.94 -12.59 -11.57
C ILE A 237 14.06 -13.19 -12.41
N GLU A 238 15.30 -12.91 -12.04
CA GLU A 238 16.49 -13.48 -12.66
C GLU A 238 17.09 -14.55 -11.74
N GLY A 239 17.21 -15.77 -12.25
CA GLY A 239 17.93 -16.87 -11.61
C GLY A 239 19.25 -17.11 -12.32
N SER A 240 20.36 -17.23 -11.57
CA SER A 240 21.67 -17.53 -12.14
C SER A 240 22.47 -18.55 -11.32
N SER A 241 23.23 -19.40 -12.02
CA SER A 241 24.21 -20.30 -11.40
C SER A 241 25.46 -19.51 -11.05
N ARG A 242 25.79 -19.37 -9.76
CA ARG A 242 26.98 -18.62 -9.33
C ARG A 242 28.30 -19.36 -9.58
N CYS A 243 28.27 -20.69 -9.50
CA CYS A 243 29.44 -21.53 -9.65
C CYS A 243 29.44 -22.25 -11.00
N ARG A 244 30.64 -22.44 -11.57
CA ARG A 244 30.83 -23.30 -12.76
C ARG A 244 30.67 -24.76 -12.33
N GLY A 245 29.66 -25.44 -12.86
CA GLY A 245 29.44 -26.87 -12.65
C GLY A 245 28.00 -27.28 -12.96
N THR A 246 27.84 -28.47 -13.55
CA THR A 246 26.53 -29.01 -13.97
C THR A 246 25.52 -29.06 -12.83
N GLU A 247 25.95 -29.39 -11.62
CA GLU A 247 25.09 -29.44 -10.44
C GLU A 247 24.54 -28.06 -10.03
N SER A 248 25.33 -26.99 -10.18
CA SER A 248 24.86 -25.62 -9.88
C SER A 248 23.95 -25.08 -10.98
N MET A 249 24.16 -25.49 -12.24
CA MET A 249 23.26 -25.16 -13.35
C MET A 249 21.91 -25.89 -13.21
N ASP A 250 21.93 -27.16 -12.82
CA ASP A 250 20.72 -27.92 -12.53
C ASP A 250 19.94 -27.31 -11.34
N TRP A 251 20.65 -26.92 -10.28
CA TRP A 251 20.02 -26.23 -9.15
C TRP A 251 19.37 -24.90 -9.56
N ALA A 252 20.04 -24.10 -10.39
CA ALA A 252 19.45 -22.87 -10.92
C ALA A 252 18.16 -23.16 -11.71
N SER A 253 18.11 -24.25 -12.47
CA SER A 253 16.90 -24.68 -13.20
C SER A 253 15.78 -25.09 -12.26
N MET A 254 16.09 -25.84 -11.21
CA MET A 254 15.09 -26.22 -10.18
C MET A 254 14.50 -24.99 -9.49
N VAL A 255 15.34 -24.04 -9.10
CA VAL A 255 14.90 -22.77 -8.48
C VAL A 255 14.04 -21.97 -9.45
N MET A 256 14.39 -21.96 -10.74
CA MET A 256 13.59 -21.25 -11.73
C MET A 256 12.20 -21.89 -11.92
N ASN A 257 12.15 -23.22 -11.99
CA ASN A 257 10.89 -23.97 -12.05
C ASN A 257 10.03 -23.79 -10.79
N MET A 258 10.66 -23.68 -9.63
CA MET A 258 9.99 -23.39 -8.37
C MET A 258 9.26 -22.03 -8.42
N TYR A 259 9.90 -20.97 -8.93
CA TYR A 259 9.23 -19.67 -9.10
C TYR A 259 8.18 -19.65 -10.21
N LEU A 260 8.39 -20.40 -11.30
CA LEU A 260 7.35 -20.59 -12.32
C LEU A 260 6.09 -21.21 -11.72
N ASN A 261 6.24 -22.22 -10.86
CA ASN A 261 5.12 -22.88 -10.20
C ASN A 261 4.47 -21.98 -9.14
N TRP A 262 5.26 -21.26 -8.35
CA TRP A 262 4.75 -20.25 -7.41
C TRP A 262 3.89 -19.20 -8.12
N ALA A 263 4.39 -18.62 -9.22
CA ALA A 263 3.64 -17.61 -9.96
C ALA A 263 2.35 -18.17 -10.60
N LYS A 264 2.37 -19.41 -11.09
CA LYS A 264 1.16 -20.11 -11.58
C LYS A 264 0.13 -20.33 -10.47
N ARG A 265 0.55 -20.68 -9.25
CA ARG A 265 -0.35 -20.87 -8.10
C ARG A 265 -1.05 -19.57 -7.70
N HIS A 266 -0.34 -18.45 -7.77
CA HIS A 266 -0.89 -17.12 -7.53
C HIS A 266 -1.73 -16.58 -8.71
N GLY A 267 -1.84 -17.32 -9.81
CA GLY A 267 -2.59 -16.89 -11.00
C GLY A 267 -1.91 -15.76 -11.78
N TYR A 268 -0.61 -15.52 -11.55
CA TYR A 268 0.15 -14.52 -12.28
C TYR A 268 0.43 -14.96 -13.72
N LYS A 269 0.50 -13.98 -14.63
CA LYS A 269 0.90 -14.23 -16.00
C LYS A 269 2.42 -14.23 -16.08
N VAL A 270 3.00 -15.36 -16.48
CA VAL A 270 4.45 -15.54 -16.56
C VAL A 270 4.92 -15.63 -18.00
N MET A 271 6.01 -14.94 -18.31
CA MET A 271 6.68 -15.00 -19.61
C MET A 271 8.17 -15.20 -19.41
N VAL A 272 8.77 -16.17 -20.10
CA VAL A 272 10.23 -16.32 -20.11
C VAL A 272 10.80 -15.31 -21.10
N VAL A 273 11.67 -14.42 -20.62
CA VAL A 273 12.26 -13.32 -21.41
C VAL A 273 13.59 -13.75 -22.02
N ASP A 274 14.43 -14.38 -21.20
CA ASP A 274 15.75 -14.85 -21.59
C ASP A 274 16.05 -16.17 -20.88
N GLU A 275 16.67 -17.10 -21.58
CA GLU A 275 17.09 -18.39 -21.02
C GLU A 275 18.40 -18.81 -21.67
N MET A 276 19.43 -18.95 -20.84
CA MET A 276 20.74 -19.43 -21.23
C MET A 276 20.92 -20.85 -20.67
N PRO A 277 20.77 -21.91 -21.48
CA PRO A 277 20.94 -23.28 -21.02
C PRO A 277 22.39 -23.57 -20.61
N GLY A 278 22.55 -24.51 -19.69
CA GLY A 278 23.86 -25.06 -19.31
C GLY A 278 24.43 -25.97 -20.40
N GLU A 279 25.74 -26.26 -20.33
CA GLU A 279 26.42 -27.09 -21.34
C GLU A 279 25.95 -28.54 -21.35
N ILE A 280 25.57 -29.08 -20.18
CA ILE A 280 25.18 -30.50 -20.02
C ILE A 280 23.76 -30.61 -19.46
N ALA A 281 23.45 -29.87 -18.40
CA ALA A 281 22.13 -29.86 -17.77
C ALA A 281 21.87 -28.52 -17.07
N GLY A 282 20.59 -28.20 -16.90
CA GLY A 282 20.13 -27.02 -16.20
C GLY A 282 20.32 -25.71 -16.97
N ILE A 283 20.39 -24.60 -16.24
CA ILE A 283 20.51 -23.25 -16.81
C ILE A 283 21.68 -22.51 -16.19
N LYS A 284 22.34 -21.67 -16.98
CA LYS A 284 23.36 -20.74 -16.49
C LYS A 284 22.72 -19.46 -15.95
N ARG A 285 21.72 -18.95 -16.68
CA ARG A 285 20.92 -17.77 -16.35
C ARG A 285 19.54 -17.93 -16.99
N ALA A 286 18.50 -17.51 -16.29
CA ALA A 286 17.18 -17.30 -16.89
C ALA A 286 16.51 -16.08 -16.26
N THR A 287 15.72 -15.37 -17.05
CA THR A 287 14.95 -14.22 -16.63
C THR A 287 13.49 -14.46 -17.00
N ILE A 288 12.63 -14.43 -15.99
CA ILE A 288 11.17 -14.48 -16.17
C ILE A 288 10.55 -13.13 -15.84
N LYS A 289 9.50 -12.79 -16.58
CA LYS A 289 8.59 -11.69 -16.29
C LYS A 289 7.37 -12.24 -15.57
N VAL A 290 7.06 -11.70 -14.41
CA VAL A 290 5.86 -12.03 -13.62
C VAL A 290 4.95 -10.81 -13.62
N ASP A 291 3.87 -10.88 -14.38
CA ASP A 291 2.84 -9.87 -14.46
C ASP A 291 1.70 -10.22 -13.50
N GLY A 292 1.52 -9.40 -12.48
CA GLY A 292 0.51 -9.58 -11.44
C GLY A 292 0.52 -8.44 -10.44
N ASP A 293 -0.60 -8.28 -9.73
CA ASP A 293 -0.71 -7.31 -8.65
C ASP A 293 0.15 -7.73 -7.46
N TYR A 294 0.91 -6.78 -6.92
CA TYR A 294 1.84 -7.02 -5.82
C TYR A 294 2.96 -8.04 -6.07
N ALA A 295 3.19 -8.44 -7.32
CA ALA A 295 4.17 -9.48 -7.66
C ALA A 295 5.58 -9.14 -7.17
N PHE A 296 6.02 -7.87 -7.30
CA PHE A 296 7.30 -7.42 -6.74
C PHE A 296 7.31 -7.48 -5.21
N GLY A 297 6.23 -7.05 -4.56
CA GLY A 297 6.10 -7.03 -3.10
C GLY A 297 6.26 -8.40 -2.46
N TYR A 298 5.79 -9.48 -3.10
CA TYR A 298 6.06 -10.85 -2.66
C TYR A 298 7.48 -11.30 -3.01
N ALA A 299 7.88 -11.13 -4.27
CA ALA A 299 9.14 -11.65 -4.78
C ALA A 299 10.38 -10.99 -4.15
N LYS A 300 10.27 -9.76 -3.60
CA LYS A 300 11.39 -9.10 -2.90
C LYS A 300 11.96 -9.92 -1.74
N ALA A 301 11.14 -10.77 -1.11
CA ALA A 301 11.58 -11.65 -0.03
C ALA A 301 12.55 -12.74 -0.50
N GLU A 302 12.55 -13.05 -1.80
CA GLU A 302 13.30 -14.13 -2.42
C GLU A 302 14.65 -13.68 -2.97
N VAL A 303 14.96 -12.39 -2.86
CA VAL A 303 16.25 -11.86 -3.30
C VAL A 303 17.37 -12.38 -2.40
N GLY A 304 18.31 -13.13 -2.99
CA GLY A 304 19.39 -13.74 -2.22
C GLY A 304 20.05 -14.95 -2.89
N VAL A 305 20.89 -15.64 -2.11
CA VAL A 305 21.48 -16.93 -2.52
C VAL A 305 20.77 -18.10 -1.84
N HIS A 306 20.36 -19.05 -2.67
CA HIS A 306 19.72 -20.29 -2.29
C HIS A 306 20.75 -21.42 -2.36
N ARG A 307 20.96 -22.10 -1.23
CA ARG A 307 21.91 -23.19 -1.09
C ARG A 307 21.18 -24.53 -1.17
N LEU A 308 21.62 -25.42 -2.04
CA LEU A 308 21.17 -26.81 -2.11
C LEU A 308 22.23 -27.75 -1.56
N VAL A 309 21.80 -28.75 -0.80
CA VAL A 309 22.64 -29.86 -0.35
C VAL A 309 21.95 -31.19 -0.65
N ARG A 310 22.47 -31.92 -1.63
CA ARG A 310 21.95 -33.23 -2.05
C ARG A 310 23.07 -34.16 -2.52
N ILE A 311 22.72 -35.42 -2.79
CA ILE A 311 23.59 -36.33 -3.54
C ILE A 311 23.39 -35.99 -5.02
N SER A 312 24.48 -35.61 -5.71
CA SER A 312 24.38 -35.19 -7.12
C SER A 312 24.09 -36.41 -8.01
N PRO A 313 23.11 -36.34 -8.93
CA PRO A 313 22.90 -37.39 -9.92
C PRO A 313 23.99 -37.41 -11.00
N PHE A 314 24.77 -36.32 -11.13
CA PHE A 314 25.82 -36.18 -12.13
C PHE A 314 27.19 -36.67 -11.63
N ASP A 315 27.34 -36.91 -10.33
CA ASP A 315 28.56 -37.46 -9.75
C ASP A 315 28.50 -38.99 -9.68
N THR A 316 29.42 -39.65 -10.39
CA THR A 316 29.55 -41.12 -10.38
C THR A 316 29.85 -41.65 -8.97
N GLY A 317 30.54 -40.85 -8.14
CA GLY A 317 30.89 -41.23 -6.76
C GLY A 317 29.74 -41.10 -5.75
N LYS A 318 28.55 -40.63 -6.17
CA LYS A 318 27.40 -40.35 -5.29
C LYS A 318 27.79 -39.54 -4.04
N ARG A 319 28.74 -38.61 -4.18
CA ARG A 319 29.17 -37.77 -3.06
C ARG A 319 28.11 -36.73 -2.77
N ARG A 320 28.14 -36.19 -1.56
CA ARG A 320 27.30 -35.05 -1.19
C ARG A 320 27.87 -33.79 -1.82
N HIS A 321 27.06 -33.09 -2.60
CA HIS A 321 27.42 -31.81 -3.21
C HIS A 321 26.65 -30.67 -2.54
N THR A 322 27.28 -29.50 -2.52
CA THR A 322 26.64 -28.24 -2.10
C THR A 322 26.69 -27.28 -3.27
N SER A 323 25.52 -26.79 -3.67
CA SER A 323 25.34 -25.91 -4.82
C SER A 323 24.66 -24.61 -4.43
N PHE A 324 24.89 -23.58 -5.25
CA PHE A 324 24.39 -22.23 -4.99
C PHE A 324 23.76 -21.66 -6.25
N ALA A 325 22.54 -21.12 -6.09
CA ALA A 325 21.85 -20.35 -7.11
C ALA A 325 21.55 -18.96 -6.53
N ALA A 326 21.73 -17.92 -7.35
CA ALA A 326 21.38 -16.56 -6.98
C ALA A 326 20.09 -16.15 -7.66
N VAL A 327 19.25 -15.46 -6.90
CA VAL A 327 17.97 -14.93 -7.34
C VAL A 327 18.00 -13.43 -7.13
N ALA A 328 17.72 -12.70 -8.21
CA ALA A 328 17.53 -11.26 -8.19
C ALA A 328 16.11 -10.93 -8.66
N VAL A 329 15.52 -9.90 -8.07
CA VAL A 329 14.18 -9.45 -8.42
C VAL A 329 14.22 -7.96 -8.70
N ILE A 330 13.71 -7.57 -9.86
CA ILE A 330 13.75 -6.19 -10.36
C ILE A 330 12.32 -5.73 -10.60
N PRO A 331 11.87 -4.60 -10.03
CA PRO A 331 10.53 -4.09 -10.29
C PRO A 331 10.44 -3.53 -11.71
N ILE A 332 9.33 -3.78 -12.38
CA ILE A 332 8.98 -3.16 -13.65
C ILE A 332 8.34 -1.82 -13.33
N LEU A 333 9.16 -0.78 -13.31
CA LEU A 333 8.68 0.58 -13.13
C LEU A 333 7.92 0.97 -14.40
N ASN A 334 6.59 1.05 -14.30
CA ASN A 334 5.74 1.63 -15.34
C ASN A 334 5.89 3.16 -15.37
N ASN A 335 7.12 3.65 -15.48
CA ASN A 335 7.40 5.07 -15.59
C ASN A 335 7.62 5.47 -17.05
N ARG A 336 6.49 5.90 -17.65
CA ARG A 336 6.36 6.88 -18.74
C ARG A 336 6.83 6.48 -20.15
N PRO A 337 6.20 7.08 -21.19
CA PRO A 337 6.60 6.86 -22.57
C PRO A 337 8.08 7.18 -22.75
N SER A 338 8.77 6.33 -23.50
CA SER A 338 10.17 6.44 -23.93
C SER A 338 10.53 7.73 -24.67
N SER A 339 9.58 8.64 -24.87
CA SER A 339 9.81 9.97 -25.42
C SER A 339 9.81 11.02 -24.31
N PHE A 340 10.99 11.43 -23.87
CA PHE A 340 11.14 12.64 -23.06
C PHE A 340 10.65 13.85 -23.88
N GLN A 341 9.53 14.45 -23.50
CA GLN A 341 9.00 15.61 -24.20
C GLN A 341 9.80 16.85 -23.77
N ILE A 342 10.75 17.24 -24.60
CA ILE A 342 11.60 18.41 -24.37
C ILE A 342 10.74 19.68 -24.44
N LYS A 343 10.69 20.44 -23.34
CA LYS A 343 10.06 21.77 -23.33
C LYS A 343 10.98 22.78 -24.00
N GLU A 344 10.42 23.62 -24.87
CA GLU A 344 11.21 24.67 -25.55
C GLU A 344 11.79 25.71 -24.57
N SER A 345 11.18 25.88 -23.39
CA SER A 345 11.67 26.77 -22.32
C SER A 345 13.05 26.39 -21.78
N ASP A 346 13.40 25.10 -21.88
CA ASP A 346 14.59 24.53 -21.25
C ASP A 346 15.77 24.47 -22.25
N LEU A 347 15.56 25.03 -23.45
CA LEU A 347 16.51 25.02 -24.56
C LEU A 347 17.07 26.41 -24.83
N ARG A 348 18.40 26.47 -24.96
CA ARG A 348 19.10 27.63 -25.49
C ARG A 348 19.58 27.32 -26.91
N ILE A 349 19.01 28.03 -27.88
CA ILE A 349 19.31 27.84 -29.31
C ILE A 349 20.20 28.98 -29.79
N GLU A 350 21.42 28.66 -30.18
CA GLU A 350 22.40 29.58 -30.73
C GLU A 350 22.60 29.30 -32.23
N ARG A 351 22.73 30.37 -33.02
CA ARG A 351 22.93 30.31 -34.47
C ARG A 351 24.31 30.88 -34.78
N PHE A 352 25.04 30.24 -35.68
CA PHE A 352 26.38 30.67 -36.04
C PHE A 352 26.71 30.24 -37.48
N ARG A 353 27.83 30.73 -38.00
CA ARG A 353 28.30 30.36 -39.35
C ARG A 353 28.97 28.99 -39.30
N ALA A 354 28.68 28.15 -40.29
CA ALA A 354 29.27 26.81 -40.38
C ALA A 354 30.79 26.91 -40.58
N SER A 355 31.54 26.03 -39.94
CA SER A 355 33.00 25.98 -40.07
C SER A 355 33.41 24.88 -41.05
N GLY A 356 34.03 25.26 -42.18
CA GLY A 356 34.50 24.32 -43.20
C GLY A 356 34.97 25.00 -44.49
N ALA A 357 35.71 24.26 -45.32
CA ALA A 357 36.12 24.69 -46.66
C ALA A 357 34.90 24.71 -47.61
N GLY A 358 34.11 25.77 -47.54
CA GLY A 358 32.88 25.96 -48.31
C GLY A 358 32.90 27.21 -49.17
N GLY A 359 32.00 27.26 -50.16
CA GLY A 359 31.82 28.43 -51.03
C GLY A 359 31.21 29.65 -50.30
N GLN A 360 30.93 30.72 -51.05
CA GLN A 360 30.45 32.00 -50.53
C GLN A 360 29.24 31.89 -49.59
N HIS A 361 28.33 30.94 -49.84
CA HIS A 361 27.15 30.68 -49.00
C HIS A 361 27.48 30.27 -47.55
N VAL A 362 28.61 29.58 -47.33
CA VAL A 362 29.07 29.13 -46.01
C VAL A 362 29.64 30.29 -45.18
N ASN A 363 30.26 31.27 -45.86
CA ASN A 363 30.92 32.40 -45.20
C ASN A 363 29.96 33.56 -44.88
N THR A 364 28.85 33.68 -45.60
CA THR A 364 27.89 34.78 -45.47
C THR A 364 26.66 34.41 -44.63
N THR A 365 26.24 33.14 -44.62
CA THR A 365 24.95 32.71 -44.03
C THR A 365 25.14 31.99 -42.69
N GLU A 366 24.34 32.33 -41.68
CA GLU A 366 24.30 31.66 -40.37
C GLU A 366 23.41 30.40 -40.40
N SER A 367 23.85 29.39 -41.15
CA SER A 367 23.09 28.15 -41.31
C SER A 367 23.29 27.14 -40.17
N ALA A 368 24.38 27.23 -39.38
CA ALA A 368 24.68 26.27 -38.32
C ALA A 368 23.92 26.58 -37.02
N VAL A 369 23.45 25.54 -36.34
CA VAL A 369 22.64 25.65 -35.12
C VAL A 369 23.27 24.83 -34.00
N ARG A 370 23.41 25.45 -32.82
CA ARG A 370 23.76 24.81 -31.55
C ARG A 370 22.57 24.88 -30.62
N ILE A 371 22.20 23.76 -30.01
CA ILE A 371 21.13 23.68 -29.02
C ILE A 371 21.74 23.18 -27.71
N VAL A 372 21.48 23.88 -26.62
CA VAL A 372 21.94 23.52 -25.27
C VAL A 372 20.71 23.28 -24.39
N HIS A 373 20.65 22.11 -23.76
CA HIS A 373 19.62 21.82 -22.76
C HIS A 373 20.11 22.32 -21.39
N ILE A 374 19.53 23.43 -20.92
CA ILE A 374 19.95 24.17 -19.73
C ILE A 374 20.09 23.29 -18.47
N PRO A 375 19.12 22.41 -18.13
CA PRO A 375 19.20 21.66 -16.87
C PRO A 375 20.24 20.53 -16.90
N THR A 376 20.56 19.96 -18.08
CA THR A 376 21.54 18.86 -18.18
C THR A 376 22.93 19.32 -18.66
N GLY A 377 23.04 20.51 -19.23
CA GLY A 377 24.27 21.00 -19.87
C GLY A 377 24.64 20.31 -21.20
N ILE A 378 23.84 19.35 -21.70
CA ILE A 378 24.10 18.67 -22.97
C ILE A 378 23.92 19.65 -24.12
N THR A 379 24.91 19.68 -25.00
CA THR A 379 24.90 20.50 -26.23
C THR A 379 24.79 19.59 -27.44
N ALA A 380 24.15 20.06 -28.51
CA ALA A 380 24.10 19.41 -29.82
C ALA A 380 24.32 20.46 -30.91
N THR A 381 25.14 20.16 -31.91
CA THR A 381 25.46 21.07 -33.02
C THR A 381 25.22 20.37 -34.35
N CYS A 382 24.56 21.06 -35.29
CA CYS A 382 24.38 20.57 -36.65
C CYS A 382 24.69 21.67 -37.67
N GLN A 383 25.45 21.31 -38.71
CA GLN A 383 25.88 22.20 -39.80
C GLN A 383 25.84 21.50 -41.17
N ASN A 384 25.14 20.36 -41.29
CA ASN A 384 25.22 19.48 -42.45
C ASN A 384 24.45 20.03 -43.66
N GLU A 385 23.32 20.69 -43.40
CA GLU A 385 22.43 21.20 -44.45
C GLU A 385 22.64 22.69 -44.71
N ARG A 386 22.25 23.13 -45.91
CA ARG A 386 22.23 24.57 -46.25
C ARG A 386 21.11 25.32 -45.52
N SER A 387 20.02 24.63 -45.18
CA SER A 387 18.85 25.20 -44.52
C SER A 387 18.99 25.19 -42.99
N GLN A 388 18.78 26.36 -42.38
CA GLN A 388 18.80 26.53 -40.93
C GLN A 388 17.73 25.69 -40.22
N HIS A 389 16.52 25.59 -40.78
CA HIS A 389 15.41 24.84 -40.18
C HIS A 389 15.70 23.34 -40.14
N GLN A 390 16.34 22.82 -41.19
CA GLN A 390 16.77 21.42 -41.26
C GLN A 390 17.90 21.15 -40.27
N ASN A 391 18.88 22.04 -40.15
CA ASN A 391 19.92 21.93 -39.12
C ASN A 391 19.33 22.01 -37.70
N LYS A 392 18.30 22.84 -37.46
CA LYS A 392 17.59 22.89 -36.17
C LYS A 392 16.88 21.57 -35.87
N SER A 393 16.14 21.00 -36.82
CA SER A 393 15.45 19.71 -36.60
C SER A 393 16.42 18.56 -36.38
N MET A 394 17.54 18.54 -37.11
CA MET A 394 18.60 17.54 -36.92
C MET A 394 19.29 17.71 -35.56
N ALA A 395 19.63 18.93 -35.17
CA ALA A 395 20.21 19.21 -33.85
C ALA A 395 19.27 18.82 -32.71
N MET A 396 17.95 19.02 -32.87
CA MET A 396 16.93 18.53 -31.92
C MET A 396 16.89 17.01 -31.84
N SER A 397 16.93 16.31 -32.97
CA SER A 397 16.97 14.84 -33.00
C SER A 397 18.24 14.28 -32.32
N VAL A 398 19.40 14.90 -32.56
CA VAL A 398 20.66 14.55 -31.90
C VAL A 398 20.60 14.84 -30.40
N LEU A 399 20.02 15.97 -29.99
CA LEU A 399 19.84 16.31 -28.58
C LEU A 399 18.94 15.30 -27.88
N GLN A 400 17.83 14.92 -28.51
CA GLN A 400 16.91 13.90 -28.01
C GLN A 400 17.63 12.56 -27.82
N SER A 401 18.36 12.10 -28.83
CA SER A 401 19.13 10.85 -28.73
C SER A 401 20.17 10.88 -27.60
N ARG A 402 20.84 12.02 -27.36
CA ARG A 402 21.80 12.17 -26.25
C ARG A 402 21.12 12.17 -24.88
N LEU A 403 19.93 12.76 -24.76
CA LEU A 403 19.14 12.74 -23.52
C LEU A 403 18.62 11.34 -23.23
N ASP A 404 18.14 10.62 -24.25
CA ASP A 404 17.69 9.24 -24.12
C ASP A 404 18.85 8.31 -23.68
N GLN A 405 20.05 8.51 -24.23
CA GLN A 405 21.26 7.80 -23.81
C GLN A 405 21.63 8.08 -22.34
N LEU A 406 21.49 9.33 -21.89
CA LEU A 406 21.77 9.70 -20.51
C LEU A 406 20.78 9.05 -19.54
N GLU A 407 19.48 9.02 -19.88
CA GLU A 407 18.49 8.36 -19.03
C GLU A 407 18.67 6.84 -19.02
N LEU A 408 19.00 6.23 -20.17
CA LEU A 408 19.36 4.81 -20.23
C LEU A 408 20.57 4.50 -19.35
N ALA A 409 21.61 5.35 -19.37
CA ALA A 409 22.78 5.19 -18.51
C ALA A 409 22.42 5.38 -17.03
N ARG A 410 21.57 6.35 -16.68
CA ARG A 410 21.08 6.58 -15.31
C ARG A 410 20.26 5.41 -14.80
N GLN A 411 19.37 4.87 -15.63
CA GLN A 411 18.57 3.70 -15.30
C GLN A 411 19.44 2.46 -15.17
N ALA A 412 20.41 2.27 -16.07
CA ALA A 412 21.39 1.19 -15.96
C ALA A 412 22.23 1.31 -14.69
N GLN A 413 22.60 2.52 -14.28
CA GLN A 413 23.33 2.77 -13.03
C GLN A 413 22.46 2.51 -11.80
N MET A 414 21.21 2.99 -11.75
CA MET A 414 20.29 2.65 -10.65
C MET A 414 20.03 1.15 -10.56
N ASN A 415 19.86 0.48 -11.70
CA ASN A 415 19.73 -0.97 -11.76
C ASN A 415 21.02 -1.66 -11.33
N ALA A 416 22.19 -1.12 -11.70
CA ALA A 416 23.50 -1.63 -11.30
C ALA A 416 23.75 -1.41 -9.81
N ASP A 417 23.36 -0.29 -9.22
CA ASP A 417 23.48 0.00 -7.79
C ASP A 417 22.55 -0.91 -6.98
N HIS A 418 21.32 -1.11 -7.47
CA HIS A 418 20.42 -2.13 -6.93
C HIS A 418 21.06 -3.50 -7.03
N THR A 419 21.58 -3.88 -8.19
CA THR A 419 22.25 -5.18 -8.40
C THR A 419 23.53 -5.28 -7.56
N GLN A 420 24.27 -4.20 -7.34
CA GLN A 420 25.52 -4.18 -6.60
C GLN A 420 25.29 -4.35 -5.10
N SER A 421 24.23 -3.73 -4.57
CA SER A 421 23.72 -4.05 -3.22
C SER A 421 23.33 -5.52 -3.08
N LEU A 422 23.01 -6.20 -4.19
CA LEU A 422 22.83 -7.65 -4.27
C LEU A 422 24.14 -8.41 -4.59
N THR A 423 25.19 -7.78 -5.11
CA THR A 423 26.50 -8.44 -5.30
C THR A 423 27.33 -8.52 -4.02
N ASP A 424 27.05 -7.65 -3.03
CA ASP A 424 27.56 -7.78 -1.65
C ASP A 424 27.04 -9.03 -0.91
N ILE A 425 26.24 -9.85 -1.59
CA ILE A 425 26.03 -11.25 -1.26
C ILE A 425 27.36 -12.00 -1.48
N SER A 426 28.30 -11.81 -0.56
CA SER A 426 29.47 -12.68 -0.34
C SER A 426 29.00 -14.12 -0.08
N TRP A 427 29.91 -15.10 -0.17
CA TRP A 427 29.69 -16.53 0.13
C TRP A 427 28.90 -16.76 1.45
N GLY A 428 28.98 -15.80 2.38
CA GLY A 428 28.27 -15.81 3.67
C GLY A 428 26.80 -15.37 3.67
N ASN A 429 26.25 -14.75 2.60
CA ASN A 429 24.89 -14.19 2.63
C ASN A 429 23.85 -15.16 2.03
N GLN A 430 23.80 -16.36 2.59
CA GLN A 430 22.81 -17.39 2.21
C GLN A 430 21.47 -17.06 2.87
N ILE A 431 20.41 -16.97 2.08
CA ILE A 431 19.08 -16.68 2.63
C ILE A 431 18.34 -17.96 3.01
N ARG A 432 18.47 -19.01 2.20
CA ARG A 432 17.74 -20.27 2.41
C ARG A 432 18.61 -21.48 2.09
N THR A 433 18.54 -22.49 2.93
CA THR A 433 19.21 -23.77 2.74
C THR A 433 18.20 -24.87 2.52
N TYR A 434 18.35 -25.61 1.42
CA TYR A 434 17.57 -26.76 1.02
C TYR A 434 18.43 -28.01 1.23
N VAL A 435 18.14 -28.78 2.27
CA VAL A 435 18.82 -30.05 2.53
C VAL A 435 17.90 -31.18 2.10
N LEU A 436 18.33 -31.97 1.11
CA LEU A 436 17.61 -33.17 0.68
C LEU A 436 18.22 -34.45 1.26
N HIS A 437 19.49 -34.39 1.69
CA HIS A 437 20.22 -35.50 2.32
C HIS A 437 21.25 -34.98 3.33
N PRO A 438 21.38 -35.59 4.53
CA PRO A 438 20.79 -36.87 4.98
C PRO A 438 19.37 -36.77 5.52
N TYR A 439 18.96 -35.60 6.00
CA TYR A 439 17.58 -35.30 6.36
C TYR A 439 16.98 -34.33 5.34
N ARG A 440 15.66 -34.33 5.21
CA ARG A 440 14.91 -33.48 4.30
C ARG A 440 14.37 -32.29 5.07
N MET A 441 14.86 -31.09 4.76
CA MET A 441 14.45 -29.85 5.41
C MET A 441 14.82 -28.63 4.57
N VAL A 442 13.94 -27.64 4.54
CA VAL A 442 14.22 -26.31 4.00
C VAL A 442 14.16 -25.30 5.14
N LYS A 443 15.20 -24.48 5.27
CA LYS A 443 15.31 -23.49 6.35
C LYS A 443 15.71 -22.12 5.81
N ASP A 444 14.96 -21.09 6.17
CA ASP A 444 15.35 -19.70 5.93
C ASP A 444 16.21 -19.22 7.11
N LEU A 445 17.43 -18.77 6.81
CA LEU A 445 18.42 -18.37 7.80
C LEU A 445 18.14 -16.96 8.36
N ARG A 446 17.28 -16.18 7.71
CA ARG A 446 16.95 -14.81 8.14
C ARG A 446 15.86 -14.80 9.19
N THR A 447 14.88 -15.70 9.06
CA THR A 447 13.70 -15.82 9.94
C THR A 447 13.74 -17.05 10.84
N ASN A 448 14.66 -18.00 10.59
CA ASN A 448 14.70 -19.32 11.20
C ASN A 448 13.45 -20.19 10.97
N TYR A 449 12.57 -19.80 10.04
CA TYR A 449 11.43 -20.62 9.65
C TYR A 449 11.90 -21.86 8.88
N GLU A 450 11.38 -23.03 9.24
CA GLU A 450 11.76 -24.31 8.65
C GLU A 450 10.54 -25.16 8.28
N VAL A 451 10.69 -25.87 7.16
CA VAL A 451 9.68 -26.76 6.60
C VAL A 451 10.33 -28.12 6.35
N SER A 452 9.70 -29.19 6.83
CA SER A 452 10.24 -30.56 6.71
C SER A 452 10.02 -31.18 5.32
N ASP A 453 9.06 -30.69 4.54
CA ASP A 453 8.79 -31.19 3.18
C ASP A 453 9.41 -30.30 2.09
N PRO A 454 10.59 -30.65 1.54
CA PRO A 454 11.23 -29.87 0.49
C PRO A 454 10.52 -29.98 -0.86
N ASP A 455 9.77 -31.06 -1.14
CA ASP A 455 9.15 -31.24 -2.46
C ASP A 455 8.00 -30.26 -2.68
N SER A 456 7.19 -30.01 -1.64
CA SER A 456 6.15 -28.97 -1.69
C SER A 456 6.73 -27.58 -1.92
N VAL A 457 7.88 -27.27 -1.28
CA VAL A 457 8.58 -25.99 -1.44
C VAL A 457 9.10 -25.86 -2.88
N LEU A 458 9.77 -26.88 -3.41
CA LEU A 458 10.22 -26.91 -4.82
C LEU A 458 9.05 -26.88 -5.80
N GLY A 459 7.87 -27.36 -5.37
CA GLY A 459 6.60 -27.25 -6.09
C GLY A 459 5.99 -25.85 -6.09
N GLY A 460 6.58 -24.87 -5.39
CA GLY A 460 6.12 -23.48 -5.36
C GLY A 460 5.38 -23.05 -4.09
N ASP A 461 5.42 -23.84 -3.01
CA ASP A 461 4.85 -23.44 -1.70
C ASP A 461 5.82 -22.53 -0.94
N LEU A 462 5.89 -21.26 -1.36
CA LEU A 462 6.83 -20.27 -0.82
C LEU A 462 6.20 -19.27 0.13
N ASP A 463 4.88 -19.22 0.20
CA ASP A 463 4.14 -18.15 0.88
C ASP A 463 4.47 -18.08 2.37
N GLY A 464 4.62 -19.23 3.04
CA GLY A 464 5.04 -19.29 4.44
C GLY A 464 6.41 -18.64 4.69
N PHE A 465 7.37 -18.78 3.75
CA PHE A 465 8.67 -18.12 3.86
C PHE A 465 8.56 -16.62 3.59
N ILE A 466 7.83 -16.24 2.55
CA ILE A 466 7.66 -14.84 2.13
C ILE A 466 6.98 -14.04 3.24
N LEU A 467 5.86 -14.53 3.79
CA LEU A 467 5.11 -13.86 4.84
C LEU A 467 5.94 -13.69 6.12
N ASN A 468 6.65 -14.73 6.55
CA ASN A 468 7.53 -14.65 7.72
C ASN A 468 8.68 -13.66 7.50
N PHE A 469 9.25 -13.60 6.29
CA PHE A 469 10.27 -12.62 5.97
C PHE A 469 9.72 -11.19 6.03
N LEU A 470 8.58 -10.93 5.38
CA LEU A 470 7.92 -9.63 5.37
C LEU A 470 7.55 -9.17 6.79
N SER A 471 7.16 -10.12 7.64
CA SER A 471 6.92 -9.88 9.07
C SER A 471 8.20 -9.44 9.79
N SER A 472 9.26 -10.28 9.75
CA SER A 472 10.53 -10.05 10.46
C SER A 472 11.34 -8.85 10.00
N TYR A 473 11.25 -8.47 8.72
CA TYR A 473 12.03 -7.38 8.14
C TYR A 473 11.72 -6.05 8.83
N LEU A 474 10.53 -5.89 9.42
CA LEU A 474 10.18 -4.66 10.13
C LEU A 474 10.72 -4.54 11.53
N ASP A 475 10.84 -5.64 12.27
CA ASP A 475 11.38 -5.58 13.62
C ASP A 475 12.82 -5.01 13.58
N LYS A 476 13.58 -5.32 12.53
CA LYS A 476 14.94 -4.81 12.33
C LYS A 476 15.04 -3.34 11.92
N VAL A 477 14.05 -2.79 11.19
CA VAL A 477 14.08 -1.38 10.76
C VAL A 477 13.82 -0.43 11.94
N GLU A 478 13.13 -0.91 12.99
CA GLU A 478 12.93 -0.16 14.23
C GLU A 478 14.21 -0.10 15.08
N ASP A 479 14.95 -1.21 15.21
CA ASP A 479 16.20 -1.25 16.00
C ASP A 479 17.31 -0.34 15.47
N ILE A 480 17.36 -0.10 14.15
CA ILE A 480 18.38 0.75 13.51
C ILE A 480 18.04 2.26 13.68
N LYS A 481 16.80 2.58 14.03
CA LYS A 481 16.31 3.97 14.17
C LYS A 481 15.83 4.30 15.59
N GLY A 482 16.03 3.39 16.54
CA GLY A 482 15.72 3.52 17.96
C GLY A 482 16.76 4.34 18.71
#